data_AF-A0A011TUK7-F1
#
_entry.id   AF-A0A011TUK7-F1
#
_cell.length_a   1.000
_cell.length_b   1.000
_cell.length_c   1.000
_cell.angle_alpha   90.00
_cell.angle_beta   90.00
_cell.angle_gamma   90.00
#
_symmetry.space_group_name_H-M   'P 1'
#
loop_
_entity.id
_entity.type
_entity.pdbx_description
1 polymer ?
#
loop_
_entity_poly.entity_id
_entity_poly.type
_entity_poly.pdbx_seq_one_letter_code
_entity_poly.pdbx_strand_id
1 'polypeptide(L)'
;MLRRWDDFARFLDDGRIYLSNNAAERALRGITLGRRNWTFAGSQRDADRAAAMLPLITTARLNSVDPKAWLADALARIADLSASRLHELLPWEWERLRRADAVVDQQAA
;
A
#
# COMPACT_ATOMS: atom_id res chain seq x y z
N MET A 1 13.78 30.82 18.67
CA MET A 1 12.85 30.04 19.52
C MET A 1 12.16 29.00 18.63
N LEU A 2 12.28 27.71 18.94
CA LEU A 2 11.64 26.64 18.15
C LEU A 2 10.13 26.67 18.39
N ARG A 3 9.34 26.99 17.36
CA ARG A 3 7.88 27.24 17.49
C ARG A 3 7.02 25.99 17.71
N ARG A 4 7.61 24.79 17.67
CA ARG A 4 6.92 23.49 17.72
C ARG A 4 7.63 22.46 18.60
N TRP A 5 8.21 22.92 19.72
CA TRP A 5 8.95 22.04 20.62
C TRP A 5 8.11 20.88 21.15
N ASP A 6 6.85 21.15 21.52
CA ASP A 6 5.95 20.13 22.05
C ASP A 6 5.66 18.99 21.06
N ASP A 7 5.57 19.30 19.76
CA ASP A 7 5.43 18.28 18.70
C ASP A 7 6.74 17.49 18.53
N PHE A 8 7.88 18.17 18.56
CA PHE A 8 9.19 17.53 18.39
C PHE A 8 9.52 16.59 19.56
N ALA A 9 9.17 16.96 20.79
CA ALA A 9 9.47 16.19 21.99
C ALA A 9 8.46 15.07 22.28
N ARG A 10 7.38 14.93 21.51
CA ARG A 10 6.28 13.98 21.77
C ARG A 10 6.71 12.51 21.85
N PHE A 11 7.85 12.15 21.25
CA PHE A 11 8.43 10.80 21.39
C PHE A 11 8.88 10.47 22.82
N LEU A 12 9.07 11.48 23.69
CA LEU A 12 9.37 11.29 25.11
C LEU A 12 8.15 10.77 25.87
N ASP A 13 6.94 11.13 25.43
CA ASP A 13 5.68 10.77 26.07
C ASP A 13 4.97 9.59 25.37
N ASP A 14 5.20 9.39 24.06
CA ASP A 14 4.60 8.31 23.27
C ASP A 14 5.67 7.46 22.57
N GLY A 15 5.92 6.26 23.11
CA GLY A 15 6.90 5.30 22.58
C GLY A 15 6.53 4.70 21.22
N ARG A 16 5.34 4.97 20.67
CA ARG A 16 4.99 4.61 19.28
C ARG A 16 5.61 5.55 18.27
N ILE A 17 6.03 6.74 18.70
CA ILE A 17 6.67 7.75 17.86
C ILE A 17 8.18 7.53 17.91
N TYR A 18 8.77 7.32 16.74
CA TYR A 18 10.23 7.20 16.63
C TYR A 18 10.91 8.55 16.89
N LEU A 19 12.03 8.54 17.61
CA LEU A 19 12.90 9.70 17.81
C LEU A 19 13.37 10.35 16.49
N SER A 20 13.52 9.55 15.43
CA SER A 20 13.96 10.01 14.12
C SER A 20 12.98 9.63 13.02
N ASN A 21 12.91 10.46 11.98
CA ASN A 21 12.08 10.25 10.80
C ASN A 21 12.69 9.26 9.79
N ASN A 22 13.80 8.60 10.14
CA ASN A 22 14.56 7.73 9.24
C ASN A 22 13.71 6.63 8.59
N ALA A 23 12.72 6.09 9.32
CA ALA A 23 11.83 5.07 8.79
C ALA A 23 10.96 5.62 7.63
N ALA A 24 10.35 6.80 7.81
CA ALA A 24 9.52 7.42 6.78
C ALA A 24 10.37 7.92 5.60
N GLU A 25 11.55 8.47 5.86
CA GLU A 25 12.46 8.91 4.79
C GLU A 25 12.91 7.73 3.92
N ARG A 26 13.25 6.59 4.54
CA ARG A 26 13.56 5.36 3.79
C ARG A 26 12.37 4.88 2.97
N ALA A 27 11.15 4.94 3.51
CA ALA A 27 9.94 4.58 2.78
C ALA A 27 9.70 5.50 1.57
N LEU A 28 9.96 6.80 1.70
CA LEU A 28 9.80 7.77 0.61
C LEU A 28 10.92 7.71 -0.44
N ARG A 29 12.12 7.23 -0.09
CA ARG A 29 13.29 7.18 -0.98
C ARG A 29 12.99 6.48 -2.32
N GLY A 30 12.20 5.41 -2.29
CA GLY A 30 11.79 4.70 -3.51
C GLY A 30 10.98 5.59 -4.47
N ILE A 31 10.12 6.46 -3.94
CA ILE A 31 9.32 7.41 -4.73
C ILE A 31 10.23 8.51 -5.29
N THR A 32 11.18 9.02 -4.51
CA THR A 32 12.14 10.04 -4.95
C THR A 32 12.99 9.54 -6.12
N LEU A 33 13.48 8.29 -6.03
CA LEU A 33 14.22 7.65 -7.12
C LEU A 33 13.29 7.37 -8.32
N GLY A 34 12.07 6.89 -8.07
CA GLY A 34 11.06 6.65 -9.08
C GLY A 34 10.74 7.88 -9.91
N ARG A 35 10.55 9.05 -9.27
CA ARG A 35 10.25 10.32 -9.96
C ARG A 35 11.31 10.72 -10.98
N ARG A 36 12.59 10.40 -10.75
CA ARG A 36 13.66 10.64 -11.73
C ARG A 36 13.58 9.67 -12.92
N ASN A 37 13.07 8.46 -12.70
CA ASN A 37 13.04 7.38 -13.68
C ASN A 37 11.70 7.26 -14.43
N TRP A 38 10.61 7.84 -13.92
CA TRP A 38 9.29 7.85 -14.56
C TRP A 38 9.24 8.93 -15.65
N THR A 39 9.95 8.71 -16.75
CA THR A 39 10.01 9.62 -17.90
C THR A 39 8.65 9.85 -18.56
N PHE A 40 7.67 9.00 -18.28
CA PHE A 40 6.28 9.11 -18.75
C PHE A 40 5.38 9.94 -17.81
N ALA A 41 5.81 10.24 -16.59
CA ALA A 41 5.02 10.97 -15.60
C ALA A 41 5.46 12.44 -15.52
N GLY A 42 5.11 13.21 -16.55
CA GLY A 42 5.52 14.61 -16.71
C GLY A 42 4.41 15.64 -16.49
N SER A 43 3.15 15.21 -16.42
CA SER A 43 2.00 16.10 -16.26
C SER A 43 1.35 15.98 -14.88
N GLN A 44 0.55 17.00 -14.49
CA GLN A 44 -0.27 16.94 -13.26
C GLN A 44 -1.17 15.70 -13.25
N ARG A 45 -1.76 15.37 -14.39
CA ARG A 45 -2.62 14.19 -14.54
C ARG A 45 -1.88 12.89 -14.24
N ASP A 46 -0.61 12.80 -14.63
CA ASP A 46 0.22 11.62 -14.35
C ASP A 46 0.62 11.57 -12.87
N ALA A 47 0.86 12.73 -12.25
CA ALA A 47 1.09 12.82 -10.82
C ALA A 47 -0.15 12.35 -10.02
N ASP A 48 -1.35 12.76 -10.41
CA ASP A 48 -2.60 12.34 -9.76
C ASP A 48 -2.80 10.82 -9.88
N ARG A 49 -2.52 10.24 -11.06
CA ARG A 49 -2.57 8.78 -11.28
C ARG A 49 -1.54 8.03 -10.43
N ALA A 50 -0.31 8.54 -10.36
CA ALA A 50 0.73 7.96 -9.51
C ALA A 50 0.33 8.03 -8.03
N ALA A 51 -0.26 9.15 -7.59
CA ALA A 51 -0.78 9.33 -6.24
C ALA A 51 -1.95 8.39 -5.91
N ALA A 52 -2.76 8.00 -6.90
CA ALA A 52 -3.80 6.99 -6.71
C ALA A 52 -3.21 5.56 -6.63
N MET A 53 -2.22 5.22 -7.46
CA MET A 53 -1.66 3.87 -7.54
C MET A 53 -0.67 3.54 -6.43
N LEU A 54 0.18 4.50 -6.03
CA LEU A 54 1.22 4.28 -5.02
C LEU A 54 0.68 3.80 -3.67
N PRO A 55 -0.40 4.37 -3.11
CA PRO A 55 -1.00 3.87 -1.87
C PRO A 55 -1.51 2.44 -1.99
N LEU A 56 -2.16 2.08 -3.11
CA LEU A 56 -2.65 0.71 -3.34
C LEU A 56 -1.49 -0.29 -3.34
N ILE A 57 -0.45 0.01 -4.12
CA ILE A 57 0.76 -0.81 -4.20
C ILE A 57 1.45 -0.92 -2.84
N THR A 58 1.58 0.21 -2.13
CA THR A 58 2.23 0.24 -0.81
C THR A 58 1.43 -0.55 0.21
N THR A 59 0.10 -0.46 0.17
CA THR A 59 -0.79 -1.20 1.07
C THR A 59 -0.65 -2.71 0.86
N ALA A 60 -0.60 -3.18 -0.38
CA ALA A 60 -0.34 -4.59 -0.68
C ALA A 60 1.01 -5.06 -0.10
N ARG A 61 2.10 -4.29 -0.31
CA ARG A 61 3.42 -4.60 0.26
C ARG A 61 3.43 -4.64 1.78
N LEU A 62 2.76 -3.68 2.43
CA LEU A 62 2.64 -3.62 3.90
C LEU A 62 1.89 -4.82 4.48
N ASN A 63 1.00 -5.44 3.69
CA ASN A 63 0.29 -6.66 4.05
C ASN A 63 1.01 -7.94 3.56
N SER A 64 2.26 -7.84 3.10
CA SER A 64 3.04 -8.96 2.55
C SER A 64 2.38 -9.67 1.36
N VAL A 65 1.57 -8.94 0.59
CA VAL A 65 0.91 -9.44 -0.62
C VAL A 65 1.68 -8.96 -1.85
N ASP A 66 1.86 -9.83 -2.85
CA ASP A 66 2.44 -9.43 -4.13
C ASP A 66 1.52 -8.40 -4.83
N PRO A 67 1.95 -7.13 -4.98
CA PRO A 67 1.08 -6.10 -5.52
C PRO A 67 0.67 -6.36 -6.97
N LYS A 68 1.51 -7.07 -7.74
CA LYS A 68 1.21 -7.38 -9.14
C LYS A 68 0.08 -8.40 -9.23
N ALA A 69 0.20 -9.53 -8.52
CA ALA A 69 -0.84 -10.56 -8.49
C ALA A 69 -2.17 -10.01 -7.97
N TRP A 70 -2.11 -9.26 -6.86
CA TRP A 70 -3.31 -8.66 -6.27
C TRP A 70 -3.98 -7.65 -7.20
N LEU A 71 -3.22 -6.72 -7.78
CA LEU A 71 -3.80 -5.70 -8.65
C LEU A 71 -4.39 -6.30 -9.93
N ALA A 72 -3.75 -7.32 -10.49
CA ALA A 72 -4.25 -8.02 -11.67
C ALA A 72 -5.61 -8.69 -11.39
N ASP A 73 -5.73 -9.42 -10.27
CA ASP A 73 -6.99 -10.07 -9.90
C ASP A 73 -8.07 -9.05 -9.49
N ALA A 74 -7.70 -8.03 -8.73
CA ALA A 74 -8.63 -6.98 -8.33
C ALA A 74 -9.20 -6.25 -9.55
N LEU A 75 -8.37 -5.85 -10.51
CA LEU A 75 -8.84 -5.19 -11.74
C LEU A 75 -9.67 -6.13 -12.62
N ALA A 76 -9.39 -7.43 -12.63
CA ALA A 76 -10.17 -8.40 -13.39
C ALA A 76 -11.59 -8.61 -12.80
N ARG A 77 -11.74 -8.50 -11.47
CA ARG A 77 -13.00 -8.82 -10.77
C ARG A 77 -13.83 -7.60 -10.37
N ILE A 78 -13.23 -6.42 -10.27
CA ILE A 78 -13.88 -5.23 -9.70
C ILE A 78 -15.15 -4.80 -10.45
N ALA A 79 -15.21 -5.02 -11.77
CA ALA A 79 -16.37 -4.66 -12.58
C ALA A 79 -17.58 -5.57 -12.34
N ASP A 80 -17.34 -6.83 -11.99
CA ASP A 80 -18.38 -7.86 -11.83
C ASP A 80 -18.78 -8.06 -10.35
N LEU A 81 -17.97 -7.55 -9.41
CA LEU A 81 -18.24 -7.64 -7.98
C LEU A 81 -19.26 -6.59 -7.52
N SER A 82 -20.24 -7.05 -6.75
CA SER A 82 -21.17 -6.13 -6.06
C SER A 82 -20.41 -5.29 -5.02
N ALA A 83 -20.87 -4.06 -4.81
CA ALA A 83 -20.25 -3.14 -3.84
C ALA A 83 -20.19 -3.73 -2.41
N SER A 84 -21.15 -4.57 -2.03
CA SER A 84 -21.17 -5.28 -0.75
C SER A 84 -19.98 -6.24 -0.55
N ARG A 85 -19.41 -6.75 -1.64
CA ARG A 85 -18.32 -7.73 -1.65
C ARG A 85 -16.96 -7.11 -1.94
N LEU A 86 -16.88 -5.78 -2.11
CA LEU A 86 -15.62 -5.10 -2.43
C LEU A 86 -14.53 -5.34 -1.37
N HIS A 87 -14.93 -5.57 -0.12
CA HIS A 87 -14.02 -5.91 0.97
C HIS A 87 -13.19 -7.18 0.71
N GLU A 88 -13.69 -8.11 -0.11
CA GLU A 88 -12.96 -9.32 -0.52
C GLU A 88 -11.73 -9.01 -1.40
N LEU A 89 -11.69 -7.83 -2.02
CA LEU A 89 -10.55 -7.36 -2.81
C LEU A 89 -9.51 -6.62 -1.96
N LEU A 90 -9.74 -6.41 -0.66
CA LEU A 90 -8.72 -5.80 0.20
C LEU A 90 -7.52 -6.75 0.30
N PRO A 91 -6.26 -6.27 0.25
CA PRO A 91 -5.09 -7.15 0.13
C PRO A 91 -5.04 -8.30 1.15
N TRP A 92 -5.34 -8.02 2.42
CA TRP A 92 -5.33 -9.02 3.49
C TRP A 92 -6.45 -10.07 3.36
N GLU A 93 -7.63 -9.65 2.88
CA GLU A 93 -8.78 -10.53 2.70
C GLU A 93 -8.65 -11.36 1.43
N TRP A 94 -8.20 -10.73 0.35
CA TRP A 94 -7.88 -11.37 -0.92
C TRP A 94 -6.91 -12.56 -0.73
N GLU A 95 -5.84 -12.32 0.02
CA GLU A 95 -4.84 -13.33 0.31
C GLU A 95 -5.40 -14.44 1.23
N ARG A 96 -6.22 -14.07 2.23
CA ARG A 96 -6.89 -15.04 3.12
C ARG A 96 -7.80 -15.98 2.33
N LEU A 97 -8.61 -15.45 1.42
CA LEU A 97 -9.55 -16.22 0.60
C LEU A 97 -8.80 -17.17 -0.34
N ARG A 98 -7.76 -16.69 -1.03
CA ARG A 98 -6.96 -17.54 -1.92
C ARG A 98 -6.27 -18.69 -1.20
N ARG A 99 -5.79 -18.46 0.03
CA ARG A 99 -5.24 -19.55 0.85
C ARG A 99 -6.31 -20.56 1.25
N ALA A 100 -7.52 -20.10 1.56
CA ALA A 100 -8.63 -21.00 1.88
C ALA A 100 -8.99 -21.88 0.67
N ASP A 101 -9.10 -21.29 -0.53
CA ASP A 101 -9.39 -22.01 -1.77
C ASP A 101 -8.32 -23.07 -2.08
N ALA A 102 -7.04 -22.73 -1.93
CA ALA A 102 -5.93 -23.66 -2.16
C ALA A 102 -5.95 -24.89 -1.22
N VAL A 103 -6.44 -24.73 0.02
CA VAL A 103 -6.59 -25.84 0.98
C VAL A 103 -7.74 -26.76 0.57
N VAL A 104 -8.84 -26.19 0.08
CA VAL A 104 -9.99 -26.97 -0.41
C VAL A 104 -9.60 -27.81 -1.62
N ASP A 105 -8.89 -27.22 -2.57
CA ASP A 105 -8.43 -27.91 -3.79
C ASP A 105 -7.48 -29.09 -3.46
N GLN A 106 -6.66 -28.97 -2.41
CA GLN A 106 -5.76 -30.04 -1.96
C GLN A 106 -6.46 -31.18 -1.22
N GLN A 107 -7.64 -30.94 -0.64
CA GLN A 107 -8.44 -31.97 0.04
C GLN A 107 -9.37 -32.72 -0.93
N ALA A 108 -9.66 -32.13 -2.08
CA ALA A 108 -10.49 -32.71 -3.13
C ALA A 108 -9.70 -33.57 -4.14
N ALA A 109 -8.37 -33.56 -4.07
CA ALA A 109 -7.45 -34.35 -4.91
C ALA A 109 -6.86 -35.55 -4.14
#